data_AF-A0A6A5RYN3-F1
#
_entry.id   AF-A0A6A5RYN3-F1
#
_cell.length_a   1.000
_cell.length_b   1.000
_cell.length_c   1.000
_cell.angle_alpha   90.00
_cell.angle_beta   90.00
_cell.angle_gamma   90.00
#
_symmetry.space_group_name_H-M   'P 1'
#
loop_
_entity.id
_entity.type
_entity.pdbx_description
1 polymer ?
#
loop_
_entity_poly.entity_id
_entity_poly.type
_entity_poly.pdbx_seq_one_letter_code
_entity_poly.pdbx_strand_id
1 'polypeptide(L)' 'RKAAAACGIPESTLRGRLRGQQPHAIAHSNQQRLTPEQENFLVEWTLEEDSRAQPPSHPRVREM' A
#
# COMPACT_ATOMS: atom_id res chain seq x y z
N ARG A 1 8.74 0.43 25.63
CA ARG A 1 8.71 1.88 25.30
C ARG A 1 9.80 2.29 24.31
N LYS A 2 11.09 2.01 24.55
CA LYS A 2 12.19 2.39 23.62
C LYS A 2 11.99 1.89 22.17
N ALA A 3 11.56 0.64 21.99
CA ALA A 3 11.30 0.07 20.67
C ALA A 3 10.18 0.78 19.89
N ALA A 4 9.08 1.16 20.57
CA ALA A 4 7.98 1.89 19.94
C ALA A 4 8.43 3.27 19.44
N ALA A 5 9.22 3.98 20.27
CA ALA A 5 9.79 5.27 19.91
C ALA A 5 10.82 5.16 18.77
N ALA A 6 11.70 4.15 18.81
CA ALA A 6 12.68 3.90 17.74
C ALA A 6 12.02 3.61 16.38
N CYS A 7 10.86 2.97 16.40
CA CYS A 7 10.07 2.70 15.19
C CYS A 7 9.06 3.81 14.85
N GLY A 8 8.96 4.88 15.64
CA GLY A 8 8.00 5.97 15.43
C GLY A 8 6.53 5.56 15.51
N ILE A 9 6.18 4.49 16.26
CA ILE A 9 4.80 3.98 16.37
C ILE A 9 4.25 4.09 17.79
N PRO A 10 2.93 4.19 17.97
CA PRO A 10 2.30 4.09 19.29
C PRO A 10 2.61 2.76 19.99
N GLU A 11 2.73 2.80 21.32
CA GLU A 11 2.97 1.59 22.13
C GLU A 11 1.82 0.58 22.01
N SER A 12 0.58 1.06 21.88
CA SER A 12 -0.60 0.22 21.64
C SER A 12 -0.47 -0.57 20.34
N THR A 13 0.01 0.04 19.27
CA THR A 13 0.27 -0.61 17.98
C THR A 13 1.35 -1.67 18.11
N LEU A 14 2.47 -1.35 18.77
CA LEU A 14 3.54 -2.32 19.00
C LEU A 14 3.05 -3.51 19.84
N ARG A 15 2.29 -3.25 20.91
CA ARG A 15 1.70 -4.29 21.77
C ARG A 15 0.72 -5.16 21.00
N GLY A 16 -0.10 -4.57 20.13
CA GLY A 16 -1.01 -5.31 19.24
C GLY A 16 -0.24 -6.27 18.33
N ARG A 17 0.79 -5.76 17.63
CA ARG A 17 1.65 -6.57 16.76
C ARG A 17 2.35 -7.70 17.49
N LEU A 18 2.89 -7.44 18.69
CA LEU A 18 3.51 -8.49 19.54
C LEU A 18 2.53 -9.59 19.95
N ARG A 19 1.23 -9.29 20.00
CA ARG A 19 0.15 -10.25 20.26
C ARG A 19 -0.38 -10.92 19.00
N GLY A 20 0.26 -10.70 17.84
CA GLY A 20 -0.14 -11.28 16.57
C GLY A 20 -1.25 -10.52 15.85
N GLN A 21 -1.58 -9.28 16.26
CA GLN A 21 -2.50 -8.47 15.46
C GLN A 21 -1.90 -8.17 14.10
N GLN A 22 -2.69 -8.44 13.05
CA GLN A 22 -2.30 -8.14 11.69
C GLN A 22 -2.27 -6.62 11.45
N PRO A 23 -1.31 -6.11 10.67
CA PRO A 23 -1.36 -4.76 10.15
C PRO A 23 -2.66 -4.51 9.38
N HIS A 24 -3.17 -3.28 9.44
CA HIS A 24 -4.43 -2.90 8.77
C HIS A 24 -4.43 -3.24 7.27
N ALA A 25 -3.30 -3.01 6.57
CA ALA A 25 -3.14 -3.35 5.16
C ALA A 25 -3.38 -4.84 4.85
N ILE A 26 -2.95 -5.74 5.75
CA ILE A 26 -3.14 -7.18 5.59
C ILE A 26 -4.54 -7.59 6.05
N ALA A 27 -4.99 -7.08 7.20
CA ALA A 27 -6.30 -7.43 7.75
C ALA A 27 -7.47 -7.03 6.82
N HIS A 28 -7.29 -6.00 6.00
CA HIS A 28 -8.29 -5.49 5.06
C HIS A 28 -7.93 -5.75 3.59
N SER A 29 -7.01 -6.67 3.31
CA SER A 29 -6.66 -7.04 1.93
C SER A 29 -7.89 -7.48 1.13
N ASN A 30 -8.78 -8.26 1.76
CA ASN A 30 -10.00 -8.77 1.13
C ASN A 30 -11.08 -7.69 0.92
N GLN A 31 -10.89 -6.48 1.48
CA GLN A 31 -11.77 -5.33 1.26
C GLN A 31 -11.21 -4.36 0.21
N GLN A 32 -9.99 -4.61 -0.28
CA GLN A 32 -9.43 -3.83 -1.39
C GLN A 32 -10.11 -4.23 -2.69
N ARG A 33 -10.24 -3.25 -3.60
CA ARG A 33 -10.83 -3.46 -4.92
C ARG A 33 -9.89 -4.19 -5.88
N LEU A 34 -8.58 -4.04 -5.65
CA LEU A 34 -7.53 -4.60 -6.49
C LEU A 34 -6.78 -5.67 -5.70
N THR A 35 -6.35 -6.71 -6.40
CA THR A 35 -5.39 -7.66 -5.84
C THR A 35 -3.99 -7.04 -5.81
N PRO A 36 -3.08 -7.52 -4.96
CA PRO A 36 -1.71 -7.05 -4.94
C PRO A 36 -1.02 -7.12 -6.31
N GLU A 37 -1.32 -8.13 -7.12
CA GLU A 37 -0.79 -8.30 -8.47
C GLU A 37 -1.31 -7.22 -9.42
N GLN A 38 -2.59 -6.85 -9.30
CA GLN A 38 -3.19 -5.77 -10.09
C GLN A 38 -2.60 -4.41 -9.69
N GLU A 39 -2.37 -4.17 -8.39
CA GLU A 39 -1.70 -2.96 -7.93
C GLU A 39 -0.27 -2.88 -8.46
N ASN A 40 0.49 -3.98 -8.42
CA ASN A 40 1.86 -4.00 -8.94
C ASN A 40 1.92 -3.70 -10.44
N PHE A 41 1.01 -4.27 -11.22
CA PHE A 41 0.87 -3.96 -12.64
C PHE A 41 0.60 -2.47 -12.89
N LEU A 42 -0.31 -1.86 -12.13
CA LEU A 42 -0.61 -0.42 -12.26
C LEU A 42 0.59 0.45 -11.92
N VAL A 43 1.39 0.06 -10.92
CA VAL A 43 2.63 0.76 -10.55
C VAL A 43 3.63 0.71 -11.71
N GLU A 44 3.90 -0.47 -12.25
CA GLU A 44 4.83 -0.65 -13.37
C GLU A 44 4.39 0.17 -14.58
N TRP A 45 3.12 0.04 -14.97
CA TRP A 45 2.56 0.80 -16.09
C TRP A 45 2.64 2.33 -15.89
N THR A 46 2.34 2.81 -14.68
CA THR A 46 2.41 4.25 -14.37
C THR A 46 3.84 4.77 -14.49
N LEU A 47 4.82 4.01 -13.98
CA LEU A 47 6.24 4.38 -14.07
C LEU A 47 6.74 4.37 -15.52
N GLU A 48 6.30 3.39 -16.32
CA GLU A 48 6.63 3.35 -17.75
C GLU A 48 6.07 4.56 -18.50
N GLU A 49 4.81 4.93 -18.25
CA GLU A 49 4.18 6.08 -18.90
C GLU A 49 4.80 7.42 -18.46
N ASP A 50 5.15 7.56 -17.17
CA ASP A 50 5.89 8.73 -16.67
C ASP A 50 7.28 8.84 -17.31
N SER A 51 7.99 7.71 -17.49
CA SER A 51 9.29 7.70 -18.18
C SER A 51 9.21 8.17 -19.63
N ARG A 52 8.03 8.07 -20.26
CA ARG A 52 7.72 8.58 -21.61
C ARG A 52 7.21 10.02 -21.61
N ALA A 53 7.27 10.71 -20.46
CA ALA A 53 6.69 12.02 -20.23
C ALA A 53 5.17 12.08 -20.53
N GLN A 54 4.47 10.95 -20.36
CA GLN A 54 3.04 10.81 -20.59
C GLN A 54 2.35 10.28 -19.33
N PRO A 55 2.42 10.97 -18.19
CA PRO A 55 1.79 10.50 -16.96
C PRO A 55 0.29 10.23 -17.21
N PRO A 56 -0.23 9.09 -16.72
CA PRO A 56 -1.57 8.66 -17.05
C PRO A 56 -2.61 9.62 -16.47
N SER A 57 -3.50 10.12 -17.33
CA SER A 57 -4.62 10.98 -16.93
C SER A 57 -5.79 10.13 -16.41
N HIS A 58 -6.61 10.71 -15.53
CA HIS A 58 -7.77 9.99 -14.98
C HIS A 58 -8.70 9.36 -16.05
N PRO A 59 -9.00 10.01 -17.19
CA PRO A 59 -9.75 9.35 -18.27
C PRO A 59 -9.04 8.11 -18.82
N ARG A 60 -7.72 8.18 -19.03
CA ARG A 60 -6.90 7.10 -19.59
C ARG A 60 -6.81 5.91 -18.64
N VAL A 61 -6.72 6.16 -17.34
CA VAL A 61 -6.76 5.10 -16.30
C VAL A 61 -8.11 4.38 -16.28
N ARG A 62 -9.21 5.04 -16.67
CA ARG A 62 -10.55 4.43 -16.73
C ARG A 62 -10.75 3.53 -17.96
N GLU A 63 -9.90 3.65 -18.98
CA GLU A 63 -9.97 2.91 -20.23
C GLU A 63 -9.11 1.64 -20.24
N MET A 64 -8.20 1.49 -19.26
CA MET A 64 -7.51 0.23 -18.99
C MET A 64 -8.43 -0.78 -18.32
#